data_AF-A0A1C0V852-F1
#
_entry.id   AF-A0A1C0V852-F1
#
_cell.length_a   1.000
_cell.length_b   1.000
_cell.length_c   1.000
_cell.angle_alpha   90.00
_cell.angle_beta   90.00
_cell.angle_gamma   90.00
#
_symmetry.space_group_name_H-M   'P 1'
#
loop_
_entity.id
_entity.type
_entity.pdbx_description
1 polymer ?
#
loop_
_entity_poly.entity_id
_entity_poly.type
_entity_poly.pdbx_seq_one_letter_code
_entity_poly.pdbx_strand_id
1 'polypeptide(L)'
;MRPKLTDLNDWYRAELLMQPAFLRTIDNIRKQLESSGWKGTYEEFPVFPYGTSEEIQTRVTLLQQELTTASGERAAEITAALDDLPQPYPGYWFTLEHDGQSTRVDVWELCYSICFRDYQALSTLSAGDEVMVTIDLDLIGEDGDVDWHRLDEKAQRVVAQVFDRLANIIN
;
A
#
# COMPACT_ATOMS: atom_id res chain seq x y z
N MET A 1 0.87 7.27 6.90
CA MET A 1 0.12 8.54 6.70
C MET A 1 -0.73 8.43 5.44
N ARG A 2 -1.87 9.10 5.32
CA ARG A 2 -2.67 9.00 4.08
C ARG A 2 -2.41 10.19 3.15
N PRO A 3 -2.02 9.97 1.87
CA PRO A 3 -1.86 11.04 0.91
C PRO A 3 -3.22 11.69 0.63
N LYS A 4 -3.27 13.01 0.69
CA LYS A 4 -4.44 13.82 0.34
C LYS A 4 -4.16 14.62 -0.91
N LEU A 5 -4.96 14.36 -1.95
CA LEU A 5 -4.95 15.08 -3.22
C LEU A 5 -6.12 16.06 -3.26
N THR A 6 -5.89 17.26 -3.78
CA THR A 6 -6.90 18.33 -3.83
C THR A 6 -7.43 18.63 -5.23
N ASP A 7 -6.84 18.05 -6.27
CA ASP A 7 -7.24 18.23 -7.67
C ASP A 7 -7.74 16.90 -8.28
N LEU A 8 -8.82 16.97 -9.05
CA LEU A 8 -9.40 15.81 -9.74
C LEU A 8 -8.42 15.23 -10.76
N ASN A 9 -7.63 16.08 -11.42
CA ASN A 9 -6.61 15.63 -12.36
C ASN A 9 -5.49 14.86 -11.64
N ASP A 10 -5.15 15.27 -10.42
CA ASP A 10 -4.16 14.57 -9.61
C ASP A 10 -4.68 13.21 -9.11
N TRP A 11 -5.98 13.08 -8.84
CA TRP A 11 -6.60 11.79 -8.56
C TRP A 11 -6.47 10.81 -9.74
N TYR A 12 -6.80 11.24 -10.96
CA TYR A 12 -6.63 10.41 -12.15
C TYR A 12 -5.18 9.96 -12.36
N ARG A 13 -4.23 10.88 -12.15
CA ARG A 13 -2.80 10.58 -12.25
C ARG A 13 -2.32 9.63 -11.16
N ALA A 14 -2.85 9.76 -9.94
CA ALA A 14 -2.56 8.81 -8.88
C ALA A 14 -3.04 7.41 -9.27
N GLU A 15 -4.28 7.27 -9.71
CA GLU A 15 -4.83 5.98 -10.16
C GLU A 15 -3.97 5.34 -11.26
N LEU A 16 -3.53 6.15 -12.24
CA LEU A 16 -2.63 5.71 -13.31
C LEU A 16 -1.30 5.16 -12.78
N LEU A 17 -0.73 5.79 -11.75
CA LEU A 17 0.59 5.43 -11.21
C LEU A 17 0.56 4.31 -10.16
N MET A 18 -0.52 4.19 -9.38
CA MET A 18 -0.54 3.36 -8.17
C MET A 18 -0.33 1.87 -8.46
N GLN A 19 -1.02 1.31 -9.47
CA GLN A 19 -0.84 -0.12 -9.80
C GLN A 19 0.57 -0.38 -10.38
N PRO A 20 1.07 0.40 -11.36
CA PRO A 20 2.47 0.29 -11.81
C PRO A 20 3.48 0.41 -10.67
N ALA A 21 3.31 1.37 -9.76
CA ALA A 21 4.20 1.58 -8.63
C ALA A 21 4.22 0.36 -7.70
N PHE A 22 3.05 -0.24 -7.43
CA PHE A 22 2.94 -1.47 -6.66
C PHE A 22 3.74 -2.61 -7.31
N LEU A 23 3.53 -2.85 -8.61
CA LEU A 23 4.25 -3.90 -9.34
C LEU A 23 5.77 -3.69 -9.28
N ARG A 24 6.24 -2.46 -9.52
CA ARG A 24 7.67 -2.14 -9.47
C ARG A 24 8.25 -2.23 -8.07
N THR A 25 7.49 -1.88 -7.05
CA THR A 25 7.91 -2.00 -5.65
C THR A 25 8.14 -3.46 -5.28
N ILE A 26 7.16 -4.34 -5.55
CA ILE A 26 7.27 -5.78 -5.26
C ILE A 26 8.42 -6.41 -6.04
N ASP A 27 8.60 -6.04 -7.31
CA ASP A 27 9.69 -6.56 -8.14
C ASP A 27 11.07 -6.18 -7.59
N ASN A 28 11.25 -4.91 -7.20
CA ASN A 28 12.51 -4.45 -6.63
C ASN A 28 12.78 -5.01 -5.22
N ILE A 29 11.75 -5.21 -4.40
CA ILE A 29 11.89 -5.92 -3.12
C ILE A 29 12.42 -7.34 -3.35
N ARG A 30 11.83 -8.08 -4.30
CA ARG A 30 12.25 -9.45 -4.63
C ARG A 30 13.72 -9.51 -5.05
N LYS A 31 14.14 -8.64 -5.97
CA LYS A 31 15.54 -8.53 -6.43
C LYS A 31 16.52 -8.24 -5.28
N GLN A 32 16.13 -7.38 -4.35
CA GLN A 32 16.95 -7.05 -3.17
C GLN A 32 17.05 -8.24 -2.19
N LEU A 33 15.96 -8.98 -1.98
CA LEU A 33 15.99 -10.21 -1.17
C LEU A 33 16.92 -11.28 -1.78
N GLU A 34 16.93 -11.43 -3.11
CA GLU A 34 17.80 -12.40 -3.79
C GLU A 34 19.30 -12.12 -3.64
N SER A 35 19.66 -10.86 -3.43
CA SER A 35 21.06 -10.40 -3.33
C SER A 35 21.50 -10.06 -1.91
N SER A 36 20.64 -10.25 -0.91
CA SER A 36 20.90 -9.88 0.48
C SER A 36 20.74 -11.05 1.45
N GLY A 37 21.21 -10.87 2.69
CA GLY A 37 21.00 -11.84 3.78
C GLY A 37 19.61 -11.78 4.42
N TRP A 38 18.75 -10.86 3.97
CA TRP A 38 17.44 -10.62 4.57
C TRP A 38 16.42 -11.64 4.10
N LYS A 39 15.51 -12.02 4.99
CA LYS A 39 14.30 -12.78 4.66
C LYS A 39 13.11 -11.85 4.60
N GLY A 40 12.28 -11.99 3.58
CA GLY A 40 11.08 -11.19 3.40
C GLY A 40 9.82 -12.04 3.46
N THR A 41 8.80 -11.57 4.19
CA THR A 41 7.46 -12.19 4.20
C THR A 41 6.38 -11.13 3.96
N TYR A 42 5.29 -11.54 3.32
CA TYR A 42 4.14 -10.66 3.04
C TYR A 42 2.92 -11.13 3.82
N GLU A 43 2.20 -10.17 4.39
CA GLU A 43 0.94 -10.41 5.10
C GLU A 43 -0.11 -9.41 4.61
N GLU A 44 -1.26 -9.93 4.16
CA GLU A 44 -2.39 -9.10 3.76
C GLU A 44 -3.23 -8.71 4.99
N PHE A 45 -3.80 -7.51 4.98
CA PHE A 45 -4.72 -7.05 6.00
C PHE A 45 -5.84 -6.19 5.39
N PRO A 46 -7.06 -6.22 5.94
CA PRO A 46 -8.15 -5.39 5.43
C PRO A 46 -7.91 -3.91 5.77
N VAL A 47 -8.03 -3.04 4.77
CA VAL A 47 -7.99 -1.59 4.95
C VAL A 47 -9.35 -1.01 4.61
N PHE A 48 -10.03 -0.42 5.58
CA PHE A 48 -11.34 0.19 5.36
C PHE A 48 -11.22 1.61 4.77
N PRO A 49 -12.20 2.01 3.92
CA PRO A 49 -12.33 3.38 3.44
C PRO A 49 -12.34 4.40 4.58
N TYR A 50 -11.85 5.60 4.30
CA TYR A 50 -11.81 6.68 5.29
C TYR A 50 -13.21 7.03 5.82
N GLY A 51 -13.31 7.34 7.11
CA GLY A 51 -14.57 7.66 7.76
C GLY A 51 -15.46 6.44 8.11
N THR A 52 -15.03 5.22 7.77
CA THR A 52 -15.76 4.01 8.18
C THR A 52 -15.63 3.82 9.69
N SER A 53 -16.75 3.88 10.42
CA SER A 53 -16.77 3.70 11.87
C SER A 53 -16.38 2.28 12.27
N GLU A 54 -15.80 2.10 13.46
CA GLU A 54 -15.45 0.78 14.00
C GLU A 54 -16.64 -0.19 14.05
N GLU A 55 -17.85 0.34 14.30
CA GLU A 55 -19.09 -0.44 14.26
C GLU A 55 -19.37 -1.01 12.86
N ILE A 56 -19.23 -0.18 11.82
CA ILE A 56 -19.39 -0.63 10.43
C ILE A 56 -18.29 -1.62 10.05
N GLN A 57 -17.04 -1.35 10.43
CA GLN A 57 -15.92 -2.26 10.18
C GLN A 57 -16.18 -3.64 10.79
N THR A 58 -16.59 -3.67 12.07
CA THR A 58 -16.92 -4.90 12.79
C THR A 58 -18.08 -5.63 12.11
N ARG A 59 -19.13 -4.91 11.72
CA ARG A 59 -20.29 -5.49 11.02
C ARG A 59 -19.88 -6.12 9.69
N VAL A 60 -19.08 -5.43 8.87
CA VAL A 60 -18.60 -5.96 7.59
C VAL A 60 -17.75 -7.20 7.80
N THR A 61 -16.80 -7.18 8.75
CA THR A 61 -15.95 -8.33 9.07
C THR A 61 -16.76 -9.54 9.51
N LEU A 62 -17.76 -9.35 10.37
CA LEU A 62 -18.64 -10.45 10.82
C LEU A 62 -19.46 -11.04 9.67
N LEU A 63 -20.03 -10.19 8.81
CA LEU A 63 -20.79 -10.63 7.62
C LEU A 63 -19.90 -11.41 6.64
N GLN A 64 -18.68 -10.92 6.36
CA GLN A 64 -17.71 -11.63 5.51
C GLN A 64 -17.30 -12.97 6.11
N GLN A 65 -17.08 -13.04 7.43
CA GLN A 65 -16.76 -14.29 8.12
C GLN A 65 -17.94 -15.28 8.05
N GLU A 66 -19.17 -14.81 8.27
CA GLU A 66 -20.37 -15.64 8.15
C GLU A 66 -20.53 -16.18 6.73
N LEU A 67 -20.31 -15.34 5.71
CA LEU A 67 -20.40 -15.71 4.29
C LEU A 67 -19.47 -16.88 3.91
N THR A 68 -18.33 -17.06 4.60
CA THR A 68 -17.39 -18.17 4.34
C THR A 68 -18.00 -19.54 4.61
N THR A 69 -19.03 -19.61 5.45
CA THR A 69 -19.72 -20.86 5.84
C THR A 69 -21.20 -20.88 5.45
N ALA A 70 -21.79 -19.72 5.19
CA ALA A 70 -23.17 -19.60 4.76
C ALA A 70 -23.39 -20.17 3.35
N SER A 71 -24.59 -20.67 3.09
CA SER A 71 -24.99 -21.18 1.77
C SER A 71 -26.47 -20.91 1.50
N GLY A 72 -26.89 -21.05 0.25
CA GLY A 72 -28.28 -20.85 -0.15
C GLY A 72 -28.78 -19.43 0.09
N GLU A 73 -29.99 -19.31 0.65
CA GLU A 73 -30.67 -18.04 0.94
C GLU A 73 -29.84 -17.14 1.87
N ARG A 74 -29.21 -17.71 2.89
CA ARG A 74 -28.43 -16.94 3.86
C ARG A 74 -27.20 -16.27 3.23
N ALA A 75 -26.51 -16.95 2.31
CA ALA A 75 -25.39 -16.36 1.59
C ALA A 75 -25.84 -15.20 0.69
N ALA A 76 -27.02 -15.32 0.06
CA ALA A 76 -27.61 -14.26 -0.75
C ALA A 76 -27.99 -13.03 0.09
N GLU A 77 -28.58 -13.23 1.28
CA GLU A 77 -28.88 -12.14 2.22
C GLU A 77 -27.63 -11.39 2.67
N ILE A 78 -26.58 -12.13 3.05
CA ILE A 78 -25.31 -11.54 3.50
C ILE A 78 -24.65 -10.76 2.37
N THR A 79 -24.67 -11.30 1.14
CA THR A 79 -24.11 -10.63 -0.04
C THR A 79 -24.84 -9.31 -0.31
N ALA A 80 -26.18 -9.34 -0.33
CA ALA A 80 -26.99 -8.12 -0.51
C ALA A 80 -26.74 -7.08 0.60
N ALA A 81 -26.54 -7.53 1.85
CA ALA A 81 -26.22 -6.64 2.95
C ALA A 81 -24.81 -6.01 2.85
N LEU A 82 -23.86 -6.71 2.22
CA LEU A 82 -22.50 -6.21 2.00
C LEU A 82 -22.43 -5.20 0.85
N ASP A 83 -23.28 -5.30 -0.18
CA ASP A 83 -23.28 -4.40 -1.34
C ASP A 83 -23.42 -2.91 -0.94
N ASP A 84 -24.19 -2.62 0.11
CA ASP A 84 -24.42 -1.26 0.62
C ASP A 84 -23.39 -0.79 1.66
N LEU A 85 -22.44 -1.66 2.06
CA LEU A 85 -21.46 -1.36 3.09
C LEU A 85 -20.08 -1.03 2.49
N PRO A 86 -19.31 -0.12 3.12
CA PRO A 86 -17.93 0.16 2.72
C PRO A 86 -17.09 -1.12 2.71
N GLN A 87 -16.64 -1.53 1.53
CA GLN A 87 -15.80 -2.72 1.38
C GLN A 87 -14.34 -2.38 1.67
N PRO A 88 -13.65 -3.19 2.48
CA PRO A 88 -12.21 -3.04 2.67
C PRO A 88 -11.47 -3.42 1.39
N TYR A 89 -10.33 -2.79 1.17
CA TYR A 89 -9.36 -3.15 0.13
C TYR A 89 -8.13 -3.81 0.77
N PRO A 90 -7.35 -4.60 0.02
CA PRO A 90 -6.19 -5.28 0.57
C PRO A 90 -5.04 -4.30 0.85
N GLY A 91 -4.61 -4.27 2.10
CA GLY A 91 -3.33 -3.72 2.53
C GLY A 91 -2.27 -4.82 2.55
N TYR A 92 -1.01 -4.45 2.34
CA TYR A 92 0.09 -5.41 2.36
C TYR A 92 1.19 -4.93 3.29
N TRP A 93 1.44 -5.74 4.30
CA TRP A 93 2.62 -5.59 5.13
C TRP A 93 3.75 -6.43 4.57
N PHE A 94 4.92 -5.80 4.49
CA PHE A 94 6.16 -6.47 4.17
C PHE A 94 7.05 -6.51 5.42
N THR A 95 7.36 -7.71 5.88
CA THR A 95 8.22 -7.94 7.03
C THR A 95 9.60 -8.37 6.56
N LEU A 96 10.63 -7.66 7.01
CA LEU A 96 12.04 -7.97 6.75
C LEU A 96 12.67 -8.50 8.03
N GLU A 97 13.30 -9.67 7.94
CA GLU A 97 13.99 -10.34 9.03
C GLU A 97 15.48 -10.52 8.71
N HIS A 98 16.33 -10.18 9.67
CA HIS A 98 17.77 -10.42 9.61
C HIS A 98 18.32 -10.60 11.04
N ASP A 99 19.10 -11.66 11.26
CA ASP A 99 19.73 -12.00 12.55
C ASP A 99 18.79 -11.95 13.77
N GLY A 100 17.54 -12.38 13.60
CA GLY A 100 16.53 -12.43 14.67
C GLY A 100 15.86 -11.10 14.98
N GLN A 101 16.20 -10.03 14.26
CA GLN A 101 15.44 -8.77 14.27
C GLN A 101 14.47 -8.74 13.09
N SER A 102 13.27 -8.25 13.33
CA SER A 102 12.22 -8.09 12.32
C SER A 102 11.73 -6.65 12.30
N THR A 103 11.56 -6.09 11.11
CA THR A 103 10.85 -4.84 10.91
C THR A 103 9.68 -5.07 9.95
N ARG A 104 8.70 -4.16 9.97
CA ARG A 104 7.51 -4.26 9.13
C ARG A 104 7.23 -2.91 8.50
N VAL A 105 6.93 -2.91 7.20
CA VAL A 105 6.61 -1.71 6.43
C VAL A 105 5.36 -1.95 5.59
N ASP A 106 4.50 -0.95 5.48
CA ASP A 106 3.33 -1.01 4.60
C ASP A 106 3.80 -0.76 3.16
N VAL A 107 3.50 -1.69 2.26
CA VAL A 107 3.86 -1.60 0.84
C VAL A 107 3.19 -0.39 0.19
N TRP A 108 1.99 0.00 0.62
CA TRP A 108 1.31 1.18 0.08
C TRP A 108 2.04 2.47 0.44
N GLU A 109 2.61 2.59 1.64
CA GLU A 109 3.43 3.76 2.02
C GLU A 109 4.66 3.89 1.11
N LEU A 110 5.26 2.76 0.71
CA LEU A 110 6.35 2.76 -0.28
C LEU A 110 5.88 3.24 -1.65
N CYS A 111 4.71 2.74 -2.10
CA CYS A 111 4.11 3.18 -3.35
C CYS A 111 3.81 4.69 -3.34
N TYR A 112 3.31 5.22 -2.23
CA TYR A 112 3.07 6.65 -2.06
C TYR A 112 4.38 7.46 -2.10
N SER A 113 5.46 6.96 -1.50
CA SER A 113 6.79 7.61 -1.58
C SER A 113 7.36 7.60 -3.01
N ILE A 114 6.91 6.67 -3.84
CA ILE A 114 7.23 6.63 -5.27
C ILE A 114 6.34 7.61 -6.04
N CYS A 115 5.02 7.59 -5.86
CA CYS A 115 4.10 8.37 -6.68
C CYS A 115 4.09 9.87 -6.32
N PHE A 116 4.45 10.25 -5.09
CA PHE A 116 4.33 11.61 -4.60
C PHE A 116 5.68 12.20 -4.21
N ARG A 117 5.87 13.51 -4.45
CA ARG A 117 7.14 14.21 -4.17
C ARG A 117 7.34 14.52 -2.69
N ASP A 118 6.25 14.85 -2.01
CA ASP A 118 6.28 15.38 -0.64
C ASP A 118 5.96 14.31 0.42
N TYR A 119 5.87 13.04 0.00
CA TYR A 119 5.50 11.94 0.88
C TYR A 119 6.72 11.17 1.38
N GLN A 120 6.81 10.98 2.70
CA GLN A 120 7.91 10.25 3.33
C GLN A 120 7.37 9.09 4.17
N ALA A 121 7.36 7.87 3.62
CA ALA A 121 6.86 6.66 4.32
C ALA A 121 7.50 6.38 5.70
N LEU A 122 8.72 6.87 5.93
CA LEU A 122 9.54 6.52 7.08
C LEU A 122 9.74 7.67 8.07
N SER A 123 8.99 8.78 7.94
CA SER A 123 8.95 9.81 8.97
C SER A 123 7.97 9.39 10.07
N THR A 124 8.49 9.25 11.29
CA THR A 124 7.76 8.94 12.53
C THR A 124 6.73 10.03 12.84
N LEU A 125 5.54 9.98 12.25
CA LEU A 125 4.36 10.69 12.74
C LEU A 125 3.10 9.82 12.55
N SER A 126 2.31 9.83 13.61
CA SER A 126 1.05 9.14 13.91
C SER A 126 0.29 8.52 12.74
N ALA A 127 0.00 7.22 12.87
CA ALA A 127 -0.99 6.55 12.03
C ALA A 127 -2.33 7.29 12.12
N GLY A 128 -2.78 7.89 11.01
CA GLY A 128 -4.07 8.58 10.92
C GLY A 128 -4.01 9.99 10.32
N ASP A 129 -2.83 10.61 10.24
CA ASP A 129 -2.72 11.97 9.70
C ASP A 129 -2.82 12.00 8.17
N GLU A 130 -3.62 12.95 7.66
CA GLU A 130 -3.69 13.30 6.24
C GLU A 130 -2.53 14.22 5.90
N VAL A 131 -1.74 13.85 4.88
CA VAL A 131 -0.63 14.67 4.39
C VAL A 131 -0.98 15.15 2.99
N MET A 132 -0.94 16.47 2.81
CA MET A 132 -1.07 17.08 1.48
C MET A 132 0.13 16.68 0.63
N VAL A 133 -0.14 16.09 -0.54
CA VAL A 133 0.91 15.60 -1.42
C VAL A 133 0.75 16.11 -2.85
N THR A 134 1.89 16.23 -3.54
CA THR A 134 1.95 16.54 -4.96
C THR A 134 2.34 15.30 -5.76
N ILE A 135 1.61 15.01 -6.84
CA ILE A 135 1.97 13.95 -7.80
C ILE A 135 3.34 14.24 -8.40
N ASP A 136 4.18 13.22 -8.50
CA ASP A 136 5.41 13.31 -9.26
C ASP A 136 5.13 13.16 -10.77
N LEU A 137 4.87 14.28 -11.42
CA LEU A 137 4.57 14.32 -12.86
C LEU A 137 5.74 13.84 -13.73
N ASP A 138 6.96 13.74 -13.19
CA ASP A 138 8.10 13.21 -13.93
C ASP A 138 7.97 11.71 -14.22
N LEU A 139 7.03 11.03 -13.55
CA LEU A 139 6.69 9.62 -13.77
C LEU A 139 5.68 9.40 -14.91
N ILE A 140 5.19 10.47 -15.52
CA ILE A 140 4.24 10.43 -16.63
C ILE A 140 4.96 10.99 -17.87
N GLY A 141 4.93 10.23 -18.95
CA GLY A 141 5.50 10.59 -20.24
C GLY A 141 4.74 11.73 -20.93
N GLU A 142 5.33 12.25 -22.01
CA GLU A 142 4.72 13.32 -22.81
C GLU A 142 3.41 12.88 -23.51
N ASP A 143 3.22 11.57 -23.69
CA ASP A 143 2.00 10.94 -24.21
C ASP A 143 0.88 10.83 -23.16
N GLY A 144 1.18 11.14 -21.90
CA GLY A 144 0.25 11.00 -20.78
C GLY A 144 0.21 9.60 -20.16
N ASP A 145 1.05 8.68 -20.66
CA ASP A 145 1.19 7.33 -20.11
C ASP A 145 2.32 7.27 -19.07
N VAL A 146 2.43 6.15 -18.36
CA VAL A 146 3.44 5.96 -17.32
C VAL A 146 4.83 5.82 -17.92
N ASP A 147 5.79 6.63 -17.46
CA ASP A 147 7.21 6.41 -17.72
C ASP A 147 7.71 5.24 -16.85
N TRP A 148 7.61 4.03 -17.40
CA TRP A 148 7.99 2.79 -16.73
C TRP A 148 9.46 2.76 -16.29
N HIS A 149 10.34 3.45 -17.01
CA HIS A 149 11.77 3.46 -16.69
C HIS A 149 12.02 4.31 -15.45
N ARG A 150 11.54 5.55 -15.44
CA ARG A 150 11.67 6.44 -14.27
C ARG A 150 10.96 5.88 -13.04
N LEU A 151 9.81 5.24 -13.24
CA LEU A 151 9.08 4.56 -12.17
C LEU A 151 9.90 3.43 -11.55
N ASP A 152 10.52 2.57 -12.36
CA ASP A 152 11.36 1.48 -11.87
C ASP A 152 12.61 2.00 -11.15
N GLU A 153 13.28 3.02 -11.70
CA GLU A 153 14.43 3.66 -11.05
C GLU A 153 14.06 4.28 -9.69
N LYS A 154 12.89 4.93 -9.60
CA LYS A 154 12.41 5.49 -8.34
C LYS A 154 12.03 4.39 -7.35
N ALA A 155 11.35 3.34 -7.81
CA ALA A 155 11.03 2.18 -6.98
C ALA A 155 12.30 1.49 -6.44
N GLN A 156 13.30 1.27 -7.28
CA GLN A 156 14.59 0.70 -6.89
C GLN A 156 15.25 1.54 -5.79
N ARG A 157 15.28 2.88 -5.94
CA ARG A 157 15.85 3.78 -4.94
C ARG A 157 15.10 3.73 -3.61
N VAL A 158 13.76 3.78 -3.65
CA VAL A 158 12.92 3.74 -2.43
C VAL A 158 13.13 2.41 -1.70
N VAL A 159 13.10 1.29 -2.42
CA VAL A 159 13.33 -0.03 -1.82
C VAL A 159 14.75 -0.13 -1.24
N ALA A 160 15.79 0.28 -1.97
CA ALA A 160 17.16 0.28 -1.46
C ALA A 160 17.28 1.07 -0.15
N GLN A 161 16.67 2.26 -0.07
CA GLN A 161 16.66 3.07 1.15
C GLN A 161 16.01 2.36 2.35
N VAL A 162 14.97 1.54 2.12
CA VAL A 162 14.36 0.73 3.19
C VAL A 162 15.39 -0.26 3.73
N PHE A 163 16.02 -1.04 2.86
CA PHE A 163 17.02 -2.02 3.26
C PHE A 163 18.24 -1.37 3.94
N ASP A 164 18.73 -0.23 3.43
CA ASP A 164 19.85 0.52 4.00
C ASP A 164 19.54 1.06 5.40
N ARG A 165 18.35 1.66 5.60
CA ARG A 165 17.93 2.14 6.92
C ARG A 165 17.86 1.01 7.94
N LEU A 166 17.42 -0.17 7.51
CA LEU A 166 17.33 -1.33 8.37
C LEU A 166 18.71 -1.89 8.72
N ALA A 167 19.61 -2.00 7.74
CA ALA A 167 21.00 -2.37 8.00
C ALA A 167 21.67 -1.42 9.01
N ASN A 168 21.36 -0.12 8.96
CA ASN A 168 21.86 0.87 9.92
C ASN A 168 21.22 0.78 11.32
N ILE A 169 20.09 0.10 11.49
CA ILE A 169 19.47 -0.13 12.81
C ILE A 169 20.07 -1.36 13.49
N ILE A 170 20.55 -2.34 12.72
CA ILE A 170 21.13 -3.59 13.23
C ILE A 170 22.63 -3.44 13.56
N ASN A 171 23.35 -2.55 12.85
CA ASN A 171 24.76 -2.22 13.12
C ASN A 171 24.94 -1.26 14.30
#